data_AF-L1LVK8-F1
#
_entry.id   AF-L1LVK8-F1
#
_cell.length_a   1.000
_cell.length_b   1.000
_cell.length_c   1.000
_cell.angle_alpha   90.00
_cell.angle_beta   90.00
_cell.angle_gamma   90.00
#
_symmetry.space_group_name_H-M   'P 1'
#
loop_
_entity.id
_entity.type
_entity.pdbx_description
1 polymer ?
#
loop_
_entity_poly.entity_id
_entity_poly.type
_entity_poly.pdbx_seq_one_letter_code
_entity_poly.pdbx_strand_id
1 'polypeptide(L)'
;MPFDFDPSAHGLTLDETQAAALKAVLGSEVQKYLDGEVSGLKSKNTELIGSNKTIKAELDKLKGQFDGLDIEAVKGLLAKAGQDEETKLIAEGKLDEVINRRTERLRTDLDKQVKAANERADKAEAFAAKYSDKVLADSIRAAAIKAGALPEAAEDIILRARGTFKLSEDGEPVATDRAGEVVYGKDGKTPLSPLEWAESLRETATHLWPRAQGAGQTGDNGGKATKKWGEYTETERAAMARDNPEAFKKLQATRGT
;
A
#
# COMPACT_ATOMS: atom_id res chain seq x y z
N MET A 1 -86.79 -8.84 -38.21
CA MET A 1 -87.90 -8.57 -39.14
C MET A 1 -89.19 -8.76 -38.38
N PRO A 2 -90.19 -7.87 -38.51
CA PRO A 2 -91.49 -8.08 -37.89
C PRO A 2 -92.12 -9.37 -38.46
N PHE A 3 -92.83 -10.11 -37.61
CA PHE A 3 -93.57 -11.30 -38.04
C PHE A 3 -94.66 -10.87 -39.03
N ASP A 4 -94.58 -11.38 -40.25
CA ASP A 4 -95.55 -11.09 -41.30
C ASP A 4 -96.29 -12.38 -41.67
N PHE A 5 -97.60 -12.39 -41.38
CA PHE A 5 -98.51 -13.50 -41.65
C PHE A 5 -99.69 -12.96 -42.46
N ASP A 6 -99.96 -13.62 -43.59
CA ASP A 6 -101.13 -13.38 -44.43
C ASP A 6 -102.07 -14.60 -44.36
N PRO A 7 -103.21 -14.50 -43.65
CA PRO A 7 -104.17 -15.60 -43.53
C PRO A 7 -104.75 -16.06 -44.88
N SER A 8 -104.91 -15.14 -45.83
CA SER A 8 -105.52 -15.42 -47.13
C SER A 8 -104.64 -16.30 -47.99
N ALA A 9 -103.32 -16.08 -47.94
CA ALA A 9 -102.30 -16.91 -48.58
C ALA A 9 -102.29 -18.37 -48.07
N HIS A 10 -102.90 -18.62 -46.91
CA HIS A 10 -103.01 -19.93 -46.29
C HIS A 10 -104.42 -20.53 -46.33
N GLY A 11 -105.32 -19.98 -47.15
CA GLY A 11 -106.67 -20.52 -47.37
C GLY A 11 -107.65 -20.28 -46.21
N LEU A 12 -107.34 -19.37 -45.28
CA LEU A 12 -108.23 -18.98 -44.20
C LEU A 12 -109.12 -17.82 -44.65
N THR A 13 -110.44 -18.05 -44.70
CA THR A 13 -111.43 -17.00 -44.98
C THR A 13 -111.85 -16.33 -43.67
N LEU A 14 -111.22 -15.21 -43.34
CA LEU A 14 -111.46 -14.44 -42.12
C LEU A 14 -111.86 -13.01 -42.51
N ASP A 15 -112.75 -12.39 -41.74
CA ASP A 15 -112.99 -10.96 -41.88
C ASP A 15 -111.78 -10.14 -41.40
N GLU A 16 -111.74 -8.84 -41.73
CA GLU A 16 -110.62 -7.96 -41.42
C GLU A 16 -110.30 -7.88 -39.92
N THR A 17 -111.33 -7.98 -39.07
CA THR A 17 -111.18 -7.94 -37.61
C THR A 17 -110.59 -9.24 -37.08
N GLN A 18 -111.05 -10.38 -37.60
CA GLN A 18 -110.57 -11.72 -37.28
C GLN A 18 -109.12 -11.93 -37.77
N ALA A 19 -108.79 -11.45 -38.97
CA ALA A 19 -107.44 -11.51 -39.52
C ALA A 19 -106.45 -10.68 -38.70
N ALA A 20 -106.84 -9.46 -38.29
CA ALA A 20 -106.04 -8.60 -37.41
C ALA A 20 -105.82 -9.23 -36.03
N ALA A 21 -106.87 -9.80 -35.42
CA ALA A 21 -106.78 -10.48 -34.13
C ALA A 21 -105.86 -11.72 -34.21
N LEU A 22 -105.99 -12.54 -35.26
CA LEU A 22 -105.15 -13.72 -35.45
C LEU A 22 -103.68 -13.35 -35.68
N LYS A 23 -103.40 -12.34 -36.50
CA LYS A 23 -102.03 -11.83 -36.74
C LYS A 23 -101.39 -11.28 -35.47
N ALA A 24 -102.15 -10.58 -34.63
CA ALA A 24 -101.68 -10.08 -33.34
C ALA A 24 -101.37 -11.23 -32.37
N VAL A 25 -102.25 -12.22 -32.27
CA VAL A 25 -102.03 -13.39 -31.40
C VAL A 25 -100.81 -14.20 -31.85
N LEU A 26 -100.71 -14.58 -33.12
CA LEU A 26 -99.55 -15.33 -33.62
C LEU A 26 -98.25 -14.52 -33.51
N GLY A 27 -98.29 -13.23 -33.85
CA GLY A 27 -97.12 -12.35 -33.72
C GLY A 27 -96.64 -12.29 -32.27
N SER A 28 -97.55 -12.20 -31.31
CA SER A 28 -97.20 -12.20 -29.89
C SER A 28 -96.60 -13.53 -29.42
N GLU A 29 -97.11 -14.66 -29.92
CA GLU A 29 -96.65 -15.99 -29.50
C GLU A 29 -95.30 -16.33 -30.13
N VAL A 30 -95.11 -16.01 -31.42
CA VAL A 30 -93.81 -16.11 -32.10
C VAL A 30 -92.77 -15.22 -31.44
N GLN A 31 -93.13 -13.99 -31.03
CA GLN A 31 -92.22 -13.10 -30.33
C GLN A 31 -91.82 -13.68 -28.96
N LYS A 32 -92.74 -14.27 -28.20
CA LYS A 32 -92.44 -14.97 -26.94
C LYS A 32 -91.49 -16.15 -27.14
N TYR A 33 -91.75 -17.01 -28.12
CA TYR A 33 -90.88 -18.15 -28.43
C TYR A 33 -89.47 -17.69 -28.85
N LEU A 34 -89.40 -16.69 -29.73
CA LEU A 34 -88.14 -16.10 -30.17
C LEU A 34 -87.36 -15.53 -28.99
N ASP A 35 -88.01 -14.73 -28.14
CA ASP A 35 -87.38 -14.14 -26.95
C ASP A 35 -86.93 -15.20 -25.95
N GLY A 36 -87.67 -16.30 -25.81
CA GLY A 36 -87.27 -17.48 -25.03
C GLY A 36 -85.96 -18.09 -25.55
N GLU A 37 -85.90 -18.44 -26.84
CA GLU A 37 -84.73 -19.03 -27.49
C GLU A 37 -83.50 -18.11 -27.47
N VAL A 38 -83.68 -16.80 -27.72
CA VAL A 38 -82.54 -15.86 -27.78
C VAL A 38 -82.14 -15.29 -26.42
N SER A 39 -82.92 -15.50 -25.35
CA SER A 39 -82.63 -14.96 -24.01
C SER A 39 -81.27 -15.43 -23.48
N GLY A 40 -80.97 -16.74 -23.59
CA GLY A 40 -79.71 -17.32 -23.14
C GLY A 40 -78.52 -16.82 -23.97
N LEU A 41 -78.69 -16.71 -25.28
CA LEU A 41 -77.67 -16.15 -26.19
C LEU A 41 -77.39 -14.68 -25.90
N LYS A 42 -78.44 -13.86 -25.67
CA LYS A 42 -78.31 -12.46 -25.27
C LYS A 42 -77.55 -12.34 -23.94
N SER A 43 -77.91 -13.13 -22.94
CA SER A 43 -77.24 -13.15 -21.64
C SER A 43 -75.75 -13.52 -21.78
N LYS A 44 -75.44 -14.59 -22.52
CA LYS A 44 -74.05 -15.02 -22.73
C LYS A 44 -73.25 -14.01 -23.54
N ASN A 45 -73.87 -13.36 -24.51
CA ASN A 45 -73.22 -12.31 -25.30
C ASN A 45 -72.86 -11.10 -24.41
N THR A 46 -73.76 -10.66 -23.53
CA THR A 46 -73.48 -9.59 -22.57
C THR A 46 -72.34 -9.97 -21.62
N GLU A 47 -72.34 -11.21 -21.11
CA GLU A 47 -71.27 -11.72 -20.24
C GLU A 47 -69.91 -11.73 -20.97
N LEU A 48 -69.85 -12.27 -22.19
CA LEU A 48 -68.63 -12.34 -23.00
C LEU A 48 -68.09 -10.94 -23.34
N ILE A 49 -68.98 -9.99 -23.64
CA ILE A 49 -68.59 -8.59 -23.86
C ILE A 49 -68.00 -7.99 -22.58
N GLY A 50 -68.59 -8.29 -21.41
CA GLY A 50 -68.06 -7.87 -20.11
C GLY A 50 -66.67 -8.43 -19.82
N SER A 51 -66.49 -9.74 -20.02
CA SER A 51 -65.19 -10.41 -19.86
C SER A 51 -64.13 -9.86 -20.80
N ASN A 52 -64.46 -9.65 -22.08
CA ASN A 52 -63.54 -9.06 -23.05
C ASN A 52 -63.12 -7.63 -22.68
N LYS A 53 -64.04 -6.82 -22.15
CA LYS A 53 -63.69 -5.47 -21.66
C LYS A 53 -62.73 -5.54 -20.47
N THR A 54 -62.96 -6.47 -19.56
CA THR A 54 -62.11 -6.69 -18.37
C THR A 54 -60.70 -7.12 -18.77
N ILE A 55 -60.60 -8.14 -19.63
CA ILE A 55 -59.31 -8.62 -20.16
C ILE A 55 -58.55 -7.50 -20.86
N LYS A 56 -59.24 -6.68 -21.66
CA LYS A 56 -58.61 -5.56 -22.36
C LYS A 56 -58.06 -4.53 -21.37
N ALA A 57 -58.82 -4.18 -20.33
CA ALA A 57 -58.38 -3.26 -19.30
C ALA A 57 -57.16 -3.78 -18.50
N GLU A 58 -57.16 -5.08 -18.15
CA GLU A 58 -56.02 -5.73 -17.49
C GLU A 58 -54.79 -5.79 -18.40
N LEU A 59 -54.97 -6.09 -19.69
CA LEU A 59 -53.90 -6.11 -20.67
C LEU A 59 -53.28 -4.71 -20.85
N ASP A 60 -54.10 -3.67 -20.94
CA ASP A 60 -53.63 -2.29 -21.08
C ASP A 60 -52.89 -1.83 -19.81
N LYS A 61 -53.37 -2.23 -18.62
CA LYS A 61 -52.66 -1.99 -17.35
C LYS A 61 -51.31 -2.70 -17.33
N LEU A 62 -51.27 -3.98 -17.71
CA LEU A 62 -50.04 -4.77 -17.74
C LEU A 62 -49.04 -4.15 -18.72
N LYS A 63 -49.49 -3.81 -19.93
CA LYS A 63 -48.67 -3.11 -20.93
C LYS A 63 -48.12 -1.80 -20.38
N GLY A 64 -48.95 -0.99 -19.72
CA GLY A 64 -48.50 0.27 -19.10
C GLY A 64 -47.47 0.07 -17.99
N GLN A 65 -47.54 -1.02 -17.22
CA GLN A 65 -46.55 -1.35 -16.20
C GLN A 65 -45.20 -1.80 -16.79
N PHE A 66 -45.20 -2.36 -18.00
CA PHE A 66 -44.02 -2.84 -18.69
C PHE A 66 -43.55 -1.94 -19.84
N ASP A 67 -44.23 -0.82 -20.09
CA ASP A 67 -43.88 0.09 -21.17
C ASP A 67 -42.52 0.74 -20.90
N GLY A 68 -41.60 0.66 -21.86
CA GLY A 68 -40.22 1.08 -21.70
C GLY A 68 -39.31 0.12 -20.91
N LEU A 69 -39.81 -1.02 -20.42
CA LEU A 69 -38.98 -2.07 -19.80
C LEU A 69 -38.64 -3.16 -20.83
N ASP A 70 -37.34 -3.34 -21.09
CA ASP A 70 -36.85 -4.51 -21.80
C ASP A 70 -36.88 -5.73 -20.87
N ILE A 71 -37.85 -6.61 -21.08
CA ILE A 71 -38.06 -7.81 -20.25
C ILE A 71 -36.87 -8.77 -20.34
N GLU A 72 -36.18 -8.86 -21.48
CA GLU A 72 -34.98 -9.70 -21.59
C GLU A 72 -33.83 -9.08 -20.81
N ALA A 73 -33.63 -7.76 -20.89
CA ALA A 73 -32.64 -7.07 -20.08
C ALA A 73 -32.92 -7.23 -18.58
N VAL A 74 -34.18 -7.13 -18.15
CA VAL A 74 -34.59 -7.34 -16.75
C VAL A 74 -34.31 -8.78 -16.31
N LYS A 75 -34.67 -9.79 -17.12
CA LYS A 75 -34.35 -11.19 -16.84
C LYS A 75 -32.83 -11.44 -16.78
N GLY A 76 -32.07 -10.81 -17.67
CA GLY A 76 -30.62 -10.84 -17.70
C GLY A 76 -30.00 -10.23 -16.44
N LEU A 77 -30.51 -9.07 -16.01
CA LEU A 77 -30.13 -8.42 -14.75
C LEU A 77 -30.43 -9.32 -13.55
N LEU A 78 -31.61 -9.96 -13.52
CA LEU A 78 -32.00 -10.87 -12.44
C LEU A 78 -31.12 -12.13 -12.40
N ALA A 79 -30.75 -12.67 -13.56
CA ALA A 79 -29.83 -13.80 -13.66
C ALA A 79 -28.41 -13.43 -13.18
N LYS A 80 -27.93 -12.24 -13.55
CA LYS A 80 -26.63 -11.71 -13.10
C LYS A 80 -26.63 -11.39 -11.60
N ALA A 81 -27.73 -10.83 -11.11
CA ALA A 81 -28.01 -10.60 -9.69
C ALA A 81 -28.09 -11.91 -8.89
N GLY A 82 -28.59 -12.99 -9.48
CA GLY A 82 -28.60 -14.32 -8.88
C GLY A 82 -27.22 -15.00 -8.82
N GLN A 83 -26.27 -14.55 -9.65
CA GLN A 83 -24.88 -15.02 -9.63
C GLN A 83 -24.00 -14.23 -8.66
N ASP A 84 -24.29 -12.94 -8.47
CA ASP A 84 -23.64 -12.15 -7.42
C ASP A 84 -24.29 -12.45 -6.07
N GLU A 85 -23.57 -13.17 -5.23
CA GLU A 85 -24.01 -13.55 -3.88
C GLU A 85 -24.40 -12.31 -3.05
N GLU A 86 -23.72 -11.18 -3.26
CA GLU A 86 -24.06 -9.90 -2.64
C GLU A 86 -25.38 -9.32 -3.16
N THR A 87 -25.65 -9.42 -4.46
CA THR A 87 -26.91 -8.93 -5.07
C THR A 87 -28.09 -9.81 -4.67
N LYS A 88 -27.86 -11.12 -4.49
CA LYS A 88 -28.84 -12.03 -3.89
C LYS A 88 -29.17 -11.64 -2.46
N LEU A 89 -28.18 -11.32 -1.63
CA LEU A 89 -28.40 -10.84 -0.27
C LEU A 89 -29.16 -9.50 -0.25
N ILE A 90 -28.89 -8.60 -1.19
CA ILE A 90 -29.65 -7.34 -1.36
C ILE A 90 -31.12 -7.64 -1.73
N ALA A 91 -31.35 -8.54 -2.69
CA ALA A 91 -32.70 -8.94 -3.11
C ALA A 91 -33.49 -9.66 -1.99
N GLU A 92 -32.80 -10.41 -1.13
CA GLU A 92 -33.35 -11.07 0.05
C GLU A 92 -33.55 -10.11 1.24
N GLY A 93 -33.18 -8.82 1.11
CA GLY A 93 -33.30 -7.82 2.18
C GLY A 93 -32.27 -7.96 3.30
N LYS A 94 -31.23 -8.80 3.12
CA LYS A 94 -30.16 -9.06 4.08
C LYS A 94 -29.05 -8.00 3.96
N LEU A 95 -29.42 -6.74 4.15
CA LEU A 95 -28.50 -5.61 3.96
C LEU A 95 -27.34 -5.62 4.96
N ASP A 96 -27.56 -6.08 6.19
CA ASP A 96 -26.52 -6.18 7.22
C ASP A 96 -25.39 -7.13 6.83
N GLU A 97 -25.74 -8.26 6.19
CA GLU A 97 -24.76 -9.25 5.73
C GLU A 97 -23.90 -8.69 4.58
N VAL A 98 -24.52 -7.92 3.68
CA VAL A 98 -23.84 -7.19 2.60
C VAL A 98 -22.87 -6.16 3.14
N ILE A 99 -23.31 -5.35 4.11
CA ILE A 99 -22.48 -4.33 4.75
C ILE A 99 -21.29 -4.99 5.43
N ASN A 100 -21.51 -6.05 6.22
CA ASN A 100 -20.43 -6.79 6.86
C ASN A 100 -19.41 -7.33 5.85
N ARG A 101 -19.88 -7.92 4.74
CA ARG A 101 -19.00 -8.39 3.65
C ARG A 101 -18.18 -7.28 3.02
N ARG A 102 -18.82 -6.14 2.71
CA ARG A 102 -18.13 -4.97 2.17
C ARG A 102 -17.09 -4.42 3.14
N THR A 103 -17.44 -4.32 4.42
CA THR A 103 -16.54 -3.84 5.48
C THR A 103 -15.36 -4.77 5.66
N GLU A 104 -15.56 -6.08 5.62
CA GLU A 104 -14.47 -7.05 5.76
C GLU A 104 -13.53 -7.03 4.55
N ARG A 105 -14.10 -6.93 3.33
CA ARG A 105 -13.32 -6.75 2.11
C ARG A 105 -12.52 -5.45 2.16
N LEU A 106 -13.13 -4.36 2.61
CA LEU A 106 -12.47 -3.06 2.75
C LEU A 106 -11.34 -3.12 3.79
N ARG A 107 -11.57 -3.73 4.96
CA ARG A 107 -10.50 -3.95 5.96
C ARG A 107 -9.34 -4.73 5.38
N THR A 108 -9.63 -5.85 4.72
CA THR A 108 -8.59 -6.68 4.10
C THR A 108 -7.79 -5.91 3.05
N ASP A 109 -8.46 -5.08 2.24
CA ASP A 109 -7.79 -4.27 1.22
C ASP A 109 -6.94 -3.16 1.85
N LEU A 110 -7.46 -2.45 2.85
CA LEU A 110 -6.72 -1.44 3.61
C LEU A 110 -5.51 -2.05 4.32
N ASP A 111 -5.65 -3.20 4.97
CA ASP A 111 -4.54 -3.89 5.63
C ASP A 111 -3.44 -4.26 4.62
N LYS A 112 -3.83 -4.70 3.42
CA LYS A 112 -2.86 -4.95 2.33
C LYS A 112 -2.16 -3.66 1.89
N GLN A 113 -2.90 -2.57 1.71
CA GLN A 113 -2.33 -1.28 1.31
C GLN A 113 -1.38 -0.72 2.38
N VAL A 114 -1.77 -0.78 3.66
CA VAL A 114 -0.94 -0.35 4.79
C VAL A 114 0.32 -1.19 4.87
N LYS A 115 0.21 -2.52 4.75
CA LYS A 115 1.38 -3.40 4.76
C LYS A 115 2.32 -3.09 3.60
N ALA A 116 1.80 -2.91 2.39
CA ALA A 116 2.60 -2.55 1.22
C ALA A 116 3.28 -1.17 1.37
N ALA A 117 2.58 -0.20 1.95
CA ALA A 117 3.12 1.12 2.24
C ALA A 117 4.25 1.05 3.28
N ASN A 118 4.07 0.30 4.36
CA ASN A 118 5.09 0.09 5.39
C ASN A 118 6.31 -0.62 4.82
N GLU A 119 6.13 -1.71 4.06
CA GLU A 119 7.25 -2.40 3.41
C GLU A 119 8.04 -1.49 2.44
N ARG A 120 7.36 -0.53 1.80
CA ARG A 120 8.01 0.47 0.94
C ARG A 120 8.77 1.51 1.75
N ALA A 121 8.20 1.97 2.87
CA ALA A 121 8.84 2.90 3.79
C ALA A 121 10.09 2.27 4.40
N ASP A 122 10.00 1.05 4.94
CA ASP A 122 11.13 0.32 5.53
C ASP A 122 12.28 0.14 4.53
N LYS A 123 11.96 -0.21 3.28
CA LYS A 123 12.96 -0.33 2.21
C LYS A 123 13.61 1.01 1.86
N ALA A 124 12.83 2.07 1.82
CA ALA A 124 13.34 3.42 1.54
C ALA A 124 14.23 3.92 2.66
N GLU A 125 13.83 3.75 3.92
CA GLU A 125 14.62 4.10 5.11
C GLU A 125 15.93 3.30 5.17
N ALA A 126 15.87 1.98 4.94
CA ALA A 126 17.07 1.13 4.91
C ALA A 126 18.02 1.52 3.77
N PHE A 127 17.49 1.92 2.61
CA PHE A 127 18.30 2.42 1.50
C PHE A 127 18.91 3.78 1.84
N ALA A 128 18.12 4.71 2.38
CA ALA A 128 18.56 6.03 2.79
C ALA A 128 19.68 5.93 3.83
N ALA A 129 19.53 5.11 4.88
CA ALA A 129 20.58 4.90 5.88
C ALA A 129 21.90 4.41 5.25
N LYS A 130 21.84 3.40 4.37
CA LYS A 130 23.03 2.90 3.66
C LYS A 130 23.65 3.94 2.73
N TYR A 131 22.82 4.71 2.05
CA TYR A 131 23.27 5.78 1.18
C TYR A 131 23.93 6.90 1.97
N SER A 132 23.32 7.33 3.08
CA SER A 132 23.87 8.32 4.00
C SER A 132 25.22 7.88 4.56
N ASP A 133 25.33 6.63 5.02
CA ASP A 133 26.59 6.07 5.50
C ASP A 133 27.68 6.08 4.43
N LYS A 134 27.33 5.77 3.18
CA LYS A 134 28.27 5.76 2.06
C LYS A 134 28.75 7.17 1.69
N VAL A 135 27.81 8.10 1.49
CA VAL A 135 28.13 9.48 1.13
C VAL A 135 28.98 10.14 2.22
N LEU A 136 28.61 9.91 3.48
CA LEU A 136 29.38 10.39 4.61
C LEU A 136 30.80 9.79 4.59
N ALA A 137 30.93 8.46 4.47
CA ALA A 137 32.23 7.80 4.41
C ALA A 137 33.11 8.32 3.27
N ASP A 138 32.55 8.56 2.09
CA ASP A 138 33.27 9.08 0.94
C ASP A 138 33.75 10.53 1.18
N SER A 139 32.92 11.38 1.77
CA SER A 139 33.29 12.75 2.14
C SER A 139 34.39 12.80 3.21
N ILE A 140 34.25 11.98 4.26
CA ILE A 140 35.26 11.84 5.31
C ILE A 140 36.58 11.31 4.73
N ARG A 141 36.54 10.31 3.84
CA ARG A 141 37.74 9.77 3.19
C ARG A 141 38.46 10.85 2.38
N ALA A 142 37.72 11.62 1.58
CA ALA A 142 38.28 12.70 0.79
C ALA A 142 38.94 13.78 1.68
N ALA A 143 38.27 14.14 2.78
CA ALA A 143 38.80 15.09 3.77
C ALA A 143 40.06 14.56 4.47
N ALA A 144 40.08 13.28 4.88
CA ALA A 144 41.21 12.64 5.52
C ALA A 144 42.45 12.60 4.61
N ILE A 145 42.25 12.23 3.33
CA ILE A 145 43.32 12.26 2.31
C ILE A 145 43.85 13.68 2.15
N LYS A 146 42.96 14.68 2.06
CA LYS A 146 43.35 16.09 1.95
C LYS A 146 44.09 16.60 3.19
N ALA A 147 43.73 16.10 4.37
CA ALA A 147 44.43 16.35 5.63
C ALA A 147 45.75 15.56 5.79
N GLY A 148 46.12 14.74 4.80
CA GLY A 148 47.37 13.98 4.77
C GLY A 148 47.38 12.71 5.63
N ALA A 149 46.23 12.13 5.92
CA ALA A 149 46.13 10.87 6.64
C ALA A 149 46.74 9.70 5.84
N LEU A 150 47.17 8.65 6.53
CA LEU A 150 47.65 7.42 5.90
C LEU A 150 46.48 6.71 5.19
N PRO A 151 46.67 6.15 3.98
CA PRO A 151 45.64 5.37 3.29
C PRO A 151 45.09 4.22 4.13
N GLU A 152 45.96 3.55 4.90
CA GLU A 152 45.62 2.42 5.77
C GLU A 152 44.77 2.85 6.98
N ALA A 153 44.80 4.15 7.34
CA ALA A 153 44.03 4.71 8.44
C ALA A 153 42.62 5.18 8.03
N ALA A 154 42.30 5.17 6.73
CA ALA A 154 41.05 5.72 6.21
C ALA A 154 39.80 5.12 6.89
N GLU A 155 39.76 3.80 7.08
CA GLU A 155 38.61 3.12 7.68
C GLU A 155 38.46 3.42 9.19
N ASP A 156 39.56 3.61 9.92
CA ASP A 156 39.50 4.04 11.34
C ASP A 156 38.99 5.48 11.46
N ILE A 157 39.43 6.37 10.55
CA ILE A 157 38.95 7.75 10.51
C ILE A 157 37.45 7.80 10.18
N ILE A 158 36.99 7.01 9.20
CA ILE A 158 35.57 6.89 8.86
C ILE A 158 34.77 6.39 10.07
N LEU A 159 35.27 5.37 10.78
CA LEU A 159 34.60 4.81 11.95
C LEU A 159 34.44 5.86 13.07
N ARG A 160 35.49 6.65 13.34
CA ARG A 160 35.45 7.74 14.33
C ARG A 160 34.49 8.86 13.90
N ALA A 161 34.43 9.16 12.60
CA ALA A 161 33.59 10.20 12.06
C ALA A 161 32.09 9.89 12.19
N ARG A 162 31.68 8.61 12.15
CA ARG A 162 30.26 8.20 12.31
C ARG A 162 29.62 8.66 13.61
N GLY A 163 30.41 8.84 14.67
CA GLY A 163 29.92 9.36 15.96
C GLY A 163 29.85 10.89 16.02
N THR A 164 30.43 11.58 15.04
CA THR A 164 30.53 13.05 15.02
C THR A 164 29.72 13.66 13.90
N PHE A 165 29.55 12.99 12.76
CA PHE A 165 28.88 13.54 11.59
C PHE A 165 27.59 12.79 11.26
N LYS A 166 26.62 13.56 10.78
CA LYS A 166 25.40 13.06 10.13
C LYS A 166 25.26 13.72 8.76
N LEU A 167 24.51 13.10 7.87
CA LEU A 167 24.15 13.72 6.60
C LEU A 167 22.92 14.62 6.80
N SER A 168 22.96 15.86 6.32
CA SER A 168 21.80 16.74 6.27
C SER A 168 20.80 16.29 5.19
N GLU A 169 19.61 16.89 5.18
CA GLU A 169 18.63 16.70 4.11
C GLU A 169 19.18 17.12 2.74
N ASP A 170 20.10 18.09 2.71
CA ASP A 170 20.77 18.57 1.51
C ASP A 170 21.90 17.63 1.02
N GLY A 171 22.19 16.55 1.77
CA GLY A 171 23.23 15.60 1.41
C GLY A 171 24.64 16.01 1.86
N GLU A 172 24.76 16.99 2.76
CA GLU A 172 26.05 17.50 3.24
C GLU A 172 26.40 16.96 4.63
N PRO A 173 27.67 16.62 4.92
CA PRO A 173 28.08 16.22 6.27
C PRO A 173 27.98 17.39 7.25
N VAL A 174 27.20 17.21 8.30
CA VAL A 174 27.06 18.16 9.42
C VAL A 174 27.57 17.50 10.69
N ALA A 175 28.53 18.15 11.35
CA ALA A 175 29.00 17.71 12.64
C ALA A 175 27.94 17.97 13.73
N THR A 176 27.65 16.96 14.54
CA THR A 176 26.71 17.03 15.66
C THR A 176 27.34 16.50 16.93
N ASP A 177 26.98 17.09 18.07
CA ASP A 177 27.39 16.60 19.37
C ASP A 177 26.55 15.40 19.84
N ARG A 178 26.76 14.96 21.09
CA ARG A 178 26.02 13.83 21.67
C ARG A 178 24.53 14.14 21.91
N ALA A 179 24.16 15.41 22.04
CA ALA A 179 22.77 15.85 22.13
C ALA A 179 22.11 15.98 20.75
N GLY A 180 22.90 15.94 19.67
CA GLY A 180 22.43 16.10 18.29
C GLY A 180 22.48 17.54 17.79
N GLU A 181 23.06 18.45 18.57
CA GLU A 181 23.20 19.87 18.21
C GLU A 181 24.39 20.07 17.28
N VAL A 182 24.27 21.03 16.35
CA VAL A 182 25.30 21.31 15.35
C VAL A 182 26.56 21.85 16.03
N VAL A 183 27.70 21.20 15.75
CA VAL A 183 29.02 21.66 16.19
C VAL A 183 29.55 22.62 15.13
N TYR A 184 29.90 23.84 15.54
CA TYR A 184 30.45 24.86 14.66
C TYR A 184 31.97 24.76 14.53
N GLY A 185 32.49 25.11 13.35
CA GLY A 185 33.90 25.16 13.04
C GLY A 185 34.62 26.34 13.72
N LYS A 186 35.88 26.56 13.32
CA LYS A 186 36.73 27.62 13.91
C LYS A 186 36.18 29.04 13.67
N ASP A 187 35.33 29.20 12.67
CA ASP A 187 34.69 30.48 12.33
C ASP A 187 33.47 30.83 13.21
N GLY A 188 32.97 29.86 14.00
CA GLY A 188 31.79 30.00 14.86
C GLY A 188 30.48 30.25 14.12
N LYS A 189 30.43 30.06 12.79
CA LYS A 189 29.28 30.38 11.94
C LYS A 189 28.87 29.20 11.06
N THR A 190 29.83 28.45 10.54
CA THR A 190 29.57 27.28 9.71
C THR A 190 29.71 26.00 10.53
N PRO A 191 28.93 24.95 10.23
CA PRO A 191 29.14 23.65 10.85
C PRO A 191 30.58 23.19 10.62
N LEU A 192 31.17 22.53 11.64
CA LEU A 192 32.50 21.96 11.56
C LEU A 192 32.58 21.03 10.36
N SER A 193 33.47 21.34 9.42
CA SER A 193 33.61 20.58 8.19
C SER A 193 34.40 19.27 8.43
N PRO A 194 34.21 18.24 7.58
CA PRO A 194 35.04 17.04 7.58
C PRO A 194 36.55 17.29 7.58
N LEU A 195 37.01 18.31 6.85
CA LEU A 195 38.42 18.66 6.74
C LEU A 195 38.96 19.24 8.05
N GLU A 196 38.27 20.23 8.61
CA GLU A 196 38.68 20.84 9.88
C GLU A 196 38.65 19.83 11.03
N TRP A 197 37.66 18.94 11.03
CA TRP A 197 37.61 17.85 11.99
C TRP A 197 38.78 16.89 11.82
N ALA A 198 39.11 16.46 10.59
CA ALA A 198 40.26 15.59 10.33
C ALA A 198 41.59 16.25 10.75
N GLU A 199 41.74 17.56 10.57
CA GLU A 199 42.88 18.33 11.10
C GLU A 199 42.94 18.28 12.63
N SER A 200 41.82 18.47 13.32
CA SER A 200 41.76 18.37 14.79
C SER A 200 42.04 16.95 15.29
N LEU A 201 41.63 15.94 14.53
CA LEU A 201 41.87 14.53 14.84
C LEU A 201 43.36 14.21 14.76
N ARG A 202 44.13 14.90 13.91
CA ARG A 202 45.59 14.73 13.83
C ARG A 202 46.30 15.05 15.14
N GLU A 203 45.79 16.02 15.90
CA GLU A 203 46.37 16.40 17.20
C GLU A 203 46.15 15.34 18.27
N THR A 204 45.03 14.61 18.20
CA THR A 204 44.61 13.64 19.23
C THR A 204 44.90 12.18 18.85
N ALA A 205 44.98 11.87 17.56
CA ALA A 205 45.21 10.54 17.01
C ALA A 205 46.37 10.54 15.99
N THR A 206 47.54 11.03 16.42
CA THR A 206 48.74 11.23 15.59
C THR A 206 49.22 9.99 14.82
N HIS A 207 48.91 8.79 15.31
CA HIS A 207 49.28 7.52 14.68
C HIS A 207 48.57 7.24 13.34
N LEU A 208 47.49 7.96 13.03
CA LEU A 208 46.76 7.85 11.77
C LEU A 208 47.41 8.68 10.64
N TRP A 209 48.45 9.46 10.97
CA TRP A 209 49.21 10.27 10.02
C TRP A 209 50.66 9.79 9.88
N PRO A 210 51.34 10.11 8.76
CA PRO A 210 52.76 9.84 8.63
C PRO A 210 53.55 10.48 9.78
N ARG A 211 54.48 9.72 10.36
CA ARG A 211 55.44 10.27 11.33
C ARG A 211 56.31 11.29 10.62
N ALA A 212 56.60 12.41 11.29
CA ALA A 212 57.53 13.40 10.78
C ALA A 212 58.89 12.74 10.50
N GLN A 213 59.27 12.68 9.23
CA GLN A 213 60.55 12.15 8.79
C GLN A 213 61.61 13.22 9.11
N GLY A 214 62.13 13.19 10.33
CA GLY A 214 63.06 14.21 10.85
C GLY A 214 63.70 13.87 12.20
N ALA A 215 63.12 12.97 12.98
CA ALA A 215 63.83 12.29 14.07
C ALA A 215 64.33 10.95 13.52
N GLY A 216 65.64 10.81 13.37
CA GLY A 216 66.27 9.59 12.86
C GLY A 216 65.81 8.34 13.61
N GLN A 217 65.97 7.19 12.96
CA GLN A 217 65.80 5.89 13.60
C GLN A 217 66.67 5.83 14.87
N THR A 218 66.08 6.08 16.04
CA THR A 218 66.63 5.55 17.27
C THR A 218 66.19 4.10 17.29
N GLY A 219 66.95 3.28 16.56
CA GLY A 219 66.87 1.85 16.67
C GLY A 219 67.07 1.48 18.14
N ASP A 220 66.13 0.71 18.65
CA ASP A 220 66.18 0.08 19.95
C ASP A 220 67.35 -0.93 19.96
N ASN A 221 68.57 -0.41 20.15
CA ASN A 221 69.74 -1.22 20.37
C ASN A 221 70.01 -1.15 21.87
N GLY A 222 69.56 -2.19 22.59
CA GLY A 222 69.64 -2.36 24.04
C GLY A 222 71.06 -2.17 24.60
N GLY A 223 71.47 -0.93 24.75
CA GLY A 223 72.69 -0.52 25.42
C GLY A 223 72.40 -0.41 26.90
N LYS A 224 72.60 -1.50 27.65
CA LYS A 224 72.93 -1.38 29.07
C LYS A 224 74.14 -0.44 29.15
N ALA A 225 73.95 0.73 29.76
CA ALA A 225 75.05 1.64 30.07
C ALA A 225 76.14 0.84 30.79
N THR A 226 77.23 0.55 30.08
CA THR A 226 78.37 -0.17 30.65
C THR A 226 79.16 0.87 31.44
N LYS A 227 79.17 0.72 32.76
CA LYS A 227 79.94 1.59 33.66
C LYS A 227 81.39 1.72 33.17
N LYS A 228 82.00 2.89 33.32
CA LYS A 228 83.41 3.12 32.95
C LYS A 228 84.35 2.55 34.01
N TRP A 229 85.63 2.32 33.68
CA TRP A 229 86.63 1.76 34.61
C TRP A 229 86.56 2.39 36.01
N GLY A 230 86.56 3.73 36.09
CA GLY A 230 86.55 4.48 37.35
C GLY A 230 85.28 4.35 38.21
N GLU A 231 84.20 3.84 37.66
CA GLU A 231 82.91 3.66 38.34
C GLU A 231 82.76 2.28 39.00
N TYR A 232 83.69 1.35 38.74
CA TYR A 232 83.76 0.07 39.45
C TYR A 232 84.68 0.18 40.66
N THR A 233 84.21 -0.34 41.80
CA THR A 233 85.04 -0.56 42.99
C THR A 233 86.07 -1.67 42.76
N GLU A 234 87.13 -1.73 43.57
CA GLU A 234 88.14 -2.79 43.46
C GLU A 234 87.55 -4.19 43.66
N THR A 235 86.56 -4.33 44.54
CA THR A 235 85.86 -5.59 44.79
C THR A 235 85.00 -6.02 43.59
N GLU A 236 84.29 -5.08 42.94
CA GLU A 236 83.51 -5.39 41.72
C GLU A 236 84.43 -5.74 40.54
N ARG A 237 85.58 -5.07 40.41
CA ARG A 237 86.58 -5.40 39.39
C ARG A 237 87.18 -6.79 39.62
N ALA A 238 87.49 -7.14 40.87
CA ALA A 238 88.03 -8.45 41.23
C ALA A 238 87.00 -9.58 40.99
N ALA A 239 85.72 -9.34 41.32
CA ALA A 239 84.64 -10.27 41.02
C ALA A 239 84.47 -10.45 39.49
N MET A 240 84.52 -9.36 38.72
CA MET A 240 84.44 -9.41 37.26
C MET A 240 85.62 -10.16 36.64
N ALA A 241 86.84 -9.98 37.16
CA ALA A 241 88.01 -10.70 36.69
C ALA A 241 87.89 -12.23 36.91
N ARG A 242 87.23 -12.64 37.99
CA ARG A 242 87.00 -14.05 38.32
C ARG A 242 85.85 -14.66 37.52
N ASP A 243 84.72 -13.96 37.46
CA ASP A 243 83.45 -14.51 36.96
C ASP A 243 83.27 -14.25 35.45
N ASN A 244 83.89 -13.20 34.91
CA ASN A 244 83.85 -12.88 33.47
C ASN A 244 85.16 -12.23 32.98
N PRO A 245 86.21 -13.04 32.71
CA PRO A 245 87.53 -12.55 32.30
C PRO A 245 87.52 -11.72 31.02
N GLU A 246 86.62 -12.02 30.07
CA GLU A 246 86.51 -11.29 28.79
C GLU A 246 85.87 -9.91 28.97
N ALA A 247 84.84 -9.79 29.82
CA ALA A 247 84.29 -8.48 30.18
C ALA A 247 85.31 -7.63 30.95
N PHE A 248 86.11 -8.25 31.81
CA PHE A 248 87.17 -7.57 32.54
C PHE A 248 88.28 -7.03 31.62
N LYS A 249 88.70 -7.78 30.60
CA LYS A 249 89.66 -7.30 29.57
C LYS A 249 89.10 -6.09 28.80
N LYS A 250 87.82 -6.13 28.42
CA LYS A 250 87.16 -4.98 27.75
C LYS A 250 87.10 -3.76 28.67
N LEU A 251 86.83 -3.97 29.96
CA LEU A 251 86.84 -2.90 30.95
C LEU A 251 88.25 -2.32 31.13
N GLN A 252 89.30 -3.16 31.18
CA GLN A 252 90.69 -2.71 31.23
C GLN A 252 91.09 -1.86 30.02
N ALA A 253 90.58 -2.16 28.83
CA ALA A 253 90.84 -1.37 27.62
C ALA A 253 90.28 0.07 27.70
N THR A 254 89.35 0.33 28.63
CA THR A 254 88.82 1.68 28.91
C THR A 254 89.60 2.43 29.99
N ARG A 255 90.69 1.86 30.51
CA ARG A 255 91.53 2.49 31.54
C ARG A 255 92.41 3.58 30.90
N GLY A 256 91.97 4.84 30.99
CA GLY A 256 92.75 6.00 30.54
C GLY A 256 92.21 6.75 29.31
N THR A 257 90.97 6.47 28.90
CA THR A 257 90.18 7.28 27.94
C THR A 257 89.02 7.98 28.64
#